data_AF-A0A803Q4U8-F1
#
_entry.id   AF-A0A803Q4U8-F1
#
_cell.length_a   1.000
_cell.length_b   1.000
_cell.length_c   1.000
_cell.angle_alpha   90.00
_cell.angle_beta   90.00
_cell.angle_gamma   90.00
#
_symmetry.space_group_name_H-M   'P 1'
#
loop_
_entity.id
_entity.type
_entity.pdbx_description
1 polymer ?
#
loop_
_entity_poly.entity_id
_entity_poly.type
_entity_poly.pdbx_seq_one_letter_code
_entity_poly.pdbx_strand_id
1 'polypeptide(L)'
;MSPSKLYCDDYYKLTYPCTPGVSYHGRGALPLYWNYNYGKAGEALKQDLLSHPEYIEQNATLAFQAAIWRWMTPVKKHQPSAHDVFVGKWKPTKNDTLSKRVPGFGATMNVLYSDQVCGQGDVDSMNNMVSHYLYYLDLMGVGREEAGPHETLTCAEQQPFNPSSDSASDS
;
A
#
# COMPACT_ATOMS: atom_id res chain seq x y z
N MET A 1 -7.70 -15.50 -19.85
CA MET A 1 -7.76 -14.03 -20.00
C MET A 1 -6.39 -13.49 -19.65
N SER A 2 -5.61 -12.98 -20.60
CA SER A 2 -4.34 -12.31 -20.28
C SER A 2 -4.63 -11.08 -19.41
N PRO A 3 -3.84 -10.79 -18.36
CA PRO A 3 -4.00 -9.56 -17.61
C PRO A 3 -3.81 -8.39 -18.56
N SER A 4 -4.73 -7.42 -18.57
CA SER A 4 -4.72 -6.31 -19.54
C SER A 4 -3.53 -5.34 -19.40
N LYS A 5 -2.69 -5.54 -18.38
CA LYS A 5 -1.40 -4.85 -18.19
C LYS A 5 -0.37 -5.83 -17.64
N LEU A 6 0.85 -5.79 -18.16
CA LEU A 6 1.98 -6.55 -17.62
C LEU A 6 2.51 -5.98 -16.29
N TYR A 7 2.04 -4.79 -15.88
CA TYR A 7 2.55 -4.04 -14.73
C TYR A 7 4.08 -3.88 -14.82
N CYS A 8 4.56 -3.55 -16.01
CA CYS A 8 5.95 -3.29 -16.28
C CYS A 8 6.12 -1.78 -16.45
N ASP A 9 7.00 -1.17 -15.65
CA ASP A 9 7.39 0.22 -15.75
C ASP A 9 8.83 0.32 -16.30
N ASP A 10 8.93 0.78 -17.55
CA ASP A 10 10.19 0.93 -18.28
C ASP A 10 11.11 2.00 -17.69
N TYR A 11 10.60 2.89 -16.83
CA TYR A 11 11.45 3.83 -16.08
C TYR A 11 12.50 3.08 -15.26
N TYR A 12 12.16 1.88 -14.75
CA TYR A 12 13.03 1.04 -13.93
C TYR A 12 13.84 0.02 -14.73
N LYS A 13 13.86 0.05 -16.07
CA LYS A 13 14.51 -0.98 -16.90
C LYS A 13 16.00 -1.22 -16.61
N LEU A 14 16.70 -0.23 -16.05
CA LEU A 14 18.13 -0.34 -15.73
C LEU A 14 18.40 -0.98 -14.37
N THR A 15 17.41 -0.98 -13.46
CA THR A 15 17.55 -1.51 -12.09
C THR A 15 16.70 -2.76 -11.88
N TYR A 16 15.47 -2.75 -12.38
CA TYR A 16 14.50 -3.84 -12.30
C TYR A 16 13.90 -4.10 -13.70
N PRO A 17 14.68 -4.61 -14.66
CA PRO A 17 14.19 -4.91 -16.00
C PRO A 17 13.02 -5.90 -15.96
N CYS A 18 12.04 -5.68 -16.82
CA CYS A 18 10.93 -6.61 -16.94
C CYS A 18 11.37 -7.88 -17.65
N THR A 19 11.17 -9.03 -17.00
CA THR A 19 11.52 -10.33 -17.53
C THR A 19 10.54 -10.72 -18.66
N PRO A 20 11.02 -11.14 -19.85
CA PRO A 20 10.14 -11.53 -20.95
C PRO A 20 9.15 -12.62 -20.55
N GLY A 21 7.87 -12.44 -20.90
CA GLY A 21 6.80 -13.39 -20.59
C GLY A 21 6.28 -13.31 -19.14
N VAL A 22 6.88 -12.47 -18.29
CA VAL A 22 6.49 -12.30 -16.89
C VAL A 22 5.53 -11.13 -16.75
N SER A 23 4.55 -11.26 -15.86
CA SER A 23 3.63 -10.17 -15.48
C SER A 23 3.69 -9.91 -13.97
N TYR A 24 3.69 -8.63 -13.61
CA TYR A 24 3.86 -8.14 -12.23
C TYR A 24 2.54 -7.64 -11.63
N HIS A 25 1.45 -8.36 -11.91
CA HIS A 25 0.14 -8.08 -11.30
C HIS A 25 0.15 -8.43 -9.80
N GLY A 26 -0.92 -8.04 -9.11
CA GLY A 26 -1.04 -8.18 -7.65
C GLY A 26 -0.96 -9.64 -7.19
N ARG A 27 0.05 -9.95 -6.35
CA ARG A 27 0.19 -11.27 -5.69
C ARG A 27 0.48 -11.14 -4.21
N GLY A 28 0.04 -12.13 -3.44
CA GLY A 28 0.28 -12.24 -2.00
C GLY A 28 -0.79 -11.56 -1.14
N ALA A 29 -0.65 -11.70 0.18
CA ALA A 29 -1.67 -11.25 1.15
C ALA A 29 -1.83 -9.72 1.19
N LEU A 30 -0.74 -8.98 1.03
CA LEU A 30 -0.73 -7.54 0.79
C LEU A 30 -0.12 -7.32 -0.60
N PRO A 31 -0.95 -7.20 -1.66
CA PRO A 31 -0.50 -7.47 -3.03
C PRO A 31 0.70 -6.63 -3.49
N LEU A 32 1.71 -7.26 -4.09
CA LEU A 32 2.79 -6.54 -4.79
C LEU A 32 2.41 -6.31 -6.26
N TYR A 33 2.59 -5.07 -6.72
CA TYR A 33 2.41 -4.69 -8.12
C TYR A 33 3.69 -4.05 -8.64
N TRP A 34 3.91 -4.15 -9.95
CA TRP A 34 5.02 -3.52 -10.68
C TRP A 34 6.39 -4.18 -10.50
N ASN A 35 7.13 -4.32 -11.60
CA ASN A 35 8.49 -4.88 -11.67
C ASN A 35 9.42 -4.35 -10.57
N TYR A 36 9.42 -3.04 -10.31
CA TYR A 36 10.31 -2.45 -9.31
C TYR A 36 10.00 -2.87 -7.87
N ASN A 37 8.73 -3.18 -7.52
CA ASN A 37 8.41 -3.68 -6.18
C ASN A 37 8.76 -5.16 -6.05
N TYR A 38 8.54 -5.96 -7.11
CA TYR A 38 9.00 -7.34 -7.13
C TYR A 38 10.53 -7.43 -7.01
N GLY A 39 11.27 -6.58 -7.72
CA GLY A 39 12.73 -6.48 -7.60
C GLY A 39 13.19 -6.12 -6.20
N LYS A 40 12.68 -5.02 -5.62
CA LYS A 40 13.03 -4.59 -4.25
C LYS A 40 12.66 -5.63 -3.18
N ALA A 41 11.49 -6.24 -3.30
CA ALA A 41 11.07 -7.31 -2.40
C ALA A 41 11.98 -8.53 -2.53
N GLY A 42 12.34 -8.90 -3.76
CA GLY A 42 13.25 -9.99 -4.05
C GLY A 42 14.63 -9.80 -3.44
N GLU A 43 15.20 -8.60 -3.57
CA GLU A 43 16.46 -8.23 -2.93
C GLU A 43 16.39 -8.34 -1.40
N ALA A 44 15.33 -7.80 -0.80
CA ALA A 44 15.14 -7.82 0.66
C ALA A 44 14.93 -9.24 1.22
N LEU A 45 14.20 -10.08 0.49
CA LEU A 45 13.87 -11.45 0.88
C LEU A 45 14.88 -12.49 0.36
N LYS A 46 15.89 -12.05 -0.39
CA LYS A 46 16.89 -12.89 -1.05
C LYS A 46 16.24 -13.97 -1.92
N GLN A 47 15.24 -13.57 -2.70
CA GLN A 47 14.54 -14.42 -3.68
C GLN A 47 14.43 -13.71 -5.03
N ASP A 48 14.55 -14.46 -6.12
CA ASP A 48 14.40 -13.89 -7.46
C ASP A 48 12.94 -13.69 -7.84
N LEU A 49 12.29 -12.72 -7.20
CA LEU A 49 10.91 -12.36 -7.45
C LEU A 49 10.72 -11.55 -8.74
N LEU A 50 11.80 -11.02 -9.33
CA LEU A 50 11.73 -10.27 -10.58
C LEU A 50 11.57 -11.22 -11.78
N SER A 51 12.28 -12.36 -11.78
CA SER A 51 12.11 -13.40 -12.81
C SER A 51 11.01 -14.40 -12.46
N HIS A 52 10.77 -14.65 -11.16
CA HIS A 52 9.82 -15.64 -10.68
C HIS A 52 8.78 -15.07 -9.70
N PRO A 53 7.94 -14.11 -10.13
CA PRO A 53 6.92 -13.54 -9.26
C PRO A 53 5.86 -14.55 -8.79
N GLU A 54 5.68 -15.65 -9.52
CA GLU A 54 4.79 -16.77 -9.17
C GLU A 54 5.16 -17.46 -7.86
N TYR A 55 6.40 -17.31 -7.38
CA TYR A 55 6.80 -17.87 -6.08
C TYR A 55 5.97 -17.32 -4.92
N ILE A 56 5.49 -16.08 -5.03
CA ILE A 56 4.60 -15.47 -4.03
C ILE A 56 3.27 -16.23 -3.93
N GLU A 57 2.76 -16.78 -5.03
CA GLU A 57 1.49 -17.53 -5.05
C GLU A 57 1.67 -18.99 -4.61
N GLN A 58 2.86 -19.54 -4.82
CA GLN A 58 3.16 -20.96 -4.56
C GLN A 58 3.62 -21.21 -3.13
N ASN A 59 4.10 -20.19 -2.41
CA ASN A 59 4.66 -20.33 -1.07
C ASN A 59 4.02 -19.33 -0.09
N ALA A 60 3.19 -19.85 0.82
CA ALA A 60 2.50 -19.04 1.82
C ALA A 60 3.45 -18.27 2.74
N THR A 61 4.57 -18.86 3.16
CA THR A 61 5.57 -18.18 3.99
C THR A 61 6.16 -16.99 3.24
N LEU A 62 6.53 -17.18 1.97
CA LEU A 62 7.06 -16.11 1.13
C LEU A 62 6.00 -15.02 0.87
N ALA A 63 4.73 -15.41 0.69
CA ALA A 63 3.62 -14.48 0.54
C ALA A 63 3.47 -13.54 1.75
N PHE A 64 3.53 -14.09 2.96
CA PHE A 64 3.48 -13.29 4.19
C PHE A 64 4.75 -12.48 4.43
N GLN A 65 5.93 -13.02 4.09
CA GLN A 65 7.17 -12.25 4.14
C GLN A 65 7.13 -11.03 3.22
N ALA A 66 6.62 -11.18 1.98
CA ALA A 66 6.41 -10.08 1.05
C ALA A 66 5.39 -9.05 1.57
N ALA A 67 4.31 -9.53 2.20
CA ALA A 67 3.31 -8.65 2.81
C ALA A 67 3.87 -7.83 3.98
N ILE A 68 4.61 -8.48 4.88
CA ILE A 68 5.29 -7.81 6.01
C ILE A 68 6.35 -6.83 5.48
N TRP A 69 7.11 -7.21 4.46
CA TRP A 69 8.07 -6.31 3.83
C TRP A 69 7.37 -5.05 3.29
N ARG A 70 6.25 -5.18 2.56
CA ARG A 70 5.47 -4.03 2.07
C ARG A 70 4.91 -3.19 3.22
N TRP A 71 4.48 -3.81 4.31
CA TRP A 71 3.99 -3.12 5.51
C TRP A 71 5.08 -2.30 6.23
N MET A 72 6.31 -2.84 6.28
CA MET A 72 7.43 -2.25 7.01
C MET A 72 8.27 -1.27 6.17
N THR A 73 8.15 -1.28 4.84
CA THR A 73 9.05 -0.55 3.95
C THR A 73 8.40 0.72 3.40
N PRO A 74 8.97 1.92 3.64
CA PRO A 74 8.50 3.15 3.00
C PRO A 74 8.64 3.11 1.48
N VAL A 75 7.60 3.55 0.76
CA VAL A 75 7.61 3.59 -0.72
C VAL A 75 8.61 4.63 -1.24
N LYS A 76 8.75 5.76 -0.54
CA LYS A 76 9.67 6.87 -0.85
C LYS A 76 10.44 7.29 0.40
N LYS A 77 11.65 7.83 0.21
CA LYS A 77 12.59 8.22 1.28
C LYS A 77 11.99 9.15 2.36
N HIS A 78 11.03 9.99 2.00
CA HIS A 78 10.41 10.97 2.92
C HIS A 78 8.96 10.62 3.30
N GLN A 79 8.50 9.41 2.97
CA GLN A 79 7.22 8.88 3.43
C GLN A 79 7.44 7.91 4.60
N PRO A 80 6.48 7.76 5.50
CA PRO A 80 6.55 6.73 6.54
C PRO A 80 6.27 5.34 5.98
N SER A 81 6.62 4.30 6.75
CA SER A 81 6.07 2.95 6.52
C SER A 81 4.63 2.87 7.02
N ALA A 82 3.84 1.92 6.50
CA ALA A 82 2.49 1.68 7.00
C ALA A 82 2.52 1.31 8.50
N HIS A 83 3.53 0.55 8.92
CA HIS A 83 3.79 0.25 10.31
C HIS A 83 3.99 1.51 11.16
N ASP A 84 4.92 2.39 10.79
CA ASP A 84 5.24 3.58 11.60
C ASP A 84 4.05 4.52 11.76
N VAL A 85 3.19 4.61 10.74
CA VAL A 85 1.91 5.32 10.84
C VAL A 85 0.98 4.61 11.84
N PHE A 86 0.79 3.31 11.65
CA PHE A 86 -0.17 2.53 12.43
C PHE A 86 0.17 2.49 13.92
N VAL A 87 1.46 2.39 14.27
CA VAL A 87 1.92 2.37 15.67
C VAL A 87 2.22 3.76 16.24
N GLY A 88 1.88 4.84 15.53
CA GLY A 88 2.04 6.22 16.01
C GLY A 88 3.49 6.73 16.12
N LYS A 89 4.45 6.09 15.44
CA LYS A 89 5.85 6.55 15.40
C LYS A 89 6.07 7.69 14.40
N TRP A 90 5.30 7.70 13.32
CA TRP A 90 5.34 8.76 12.33
C TRP A 90 4.78 10.07 12.90
N LYS A 91 5.54 11.15 12.73
CA LYS A 91 5.13 12.51 13.08
C LYS A 91 4.76 13.26 11.79
N PRO A 92 3.49 13.66 11.60
CA PRO A 92 3.08 14.42 10.43
C PRO A 92 3.88 15.71 10.28
N THR A 93 4.29 16.00 9.05
CA THR A 93 4.87 17.30 8.71
C THR A 93 3.78 18.36 8.55
N LYS A 94 4.16 19.63 8.43
CA LYS A 94 3.21 20.70 8.10
C LYS A 94 2.42 20.41 6.82
N ASN A 95 3.06 19.82 5.81
CA ASN A 95 2.39 19.45 4.56
C ASN A 95 1.34 18.35 4.78
N ASP A 96 1.63 17.39 5.67
CA ASP A 96 0.71 16.32 6.03
C ASP A 96 -0.53 16.87 6.74
N THR A 97 -0.34 17.76 7.72
CA THR A 97 -1.46 18.42 8.41
C THR A 97 -2.33 19.24 7.44
N LEU A 98 -1.72 20.01 6.53
CA LEU A 98 -2.46 20.75 5.49
C LEU A 98 -3.19 19.81 4.52
N SER A 99 -2.65 18.62 4.32
CA SER A 99 -3.22 17.54 3.51
C SER A 99 -4.24 16.69 4.27
N LYS A 100 -4.62 17.09 5.49
CA LYS A 100 -5.49 16.34 6.42
C LYS A 100 -4.98 14.94 6.80
N ARG A 101 -3.70 14.64 6.55
CA ARG A 101 -3.08 13.36 6.92
C ARG A 101 -2.70 13.38 8.40
N VAL A 102 -3.40 12.57 9.19
CA VAL A 102 -3.19 12.41 10.63
C VAL A 102 -2.86 10.95 10.98
N PRO A 103 -2.13 10.67 12.08
CA PRO A 103 -1.83 9.29 12.47
C PRO A 103 -3.11 8.49 12.73
N GLY A 104 -3.16 7.26 12.23
CA GLY A 104 -4.33 6.39 12.34
C GLY A 104 -4.49 5.48 11.13
N PHE A 105 -5.54 4.65 11.16
CA PHE A 105 -5.82 3.66 10.11
C PHE A 105 -6.05 4.32 8.74
N GLY A 106 -6.65 5.51 8.71
CA GLY A 106 -6.80 6.30 7.50
C GLY A 106 -5.49 6.58 6.78
N ALA A 107 -4.50 7.14 7.50
CA ALA A 107 -3.18 7.39 6.92
C ALA A 107 -2.43 6.10 6.57
N THR A 108 -2.64 5.01 7.32
CA THR A 108 -2.11 3.68 6.97
C THR A 108 -2.65 3.21 5.61
N MET A 109 -3.96 3.34 5.35
CA MET A 109 -4.54 3.05 4.04
C MET A 109 -3.96 3.97 2.95
N ASN A 110 -3.78 5.25 3.24
CA ASN A 110 -3.22 6.23 2.30
C ASN A 110 -1.77 5.90 1.90
N VAL A 111 -0.92 5.47 2.84
CA VAL A 111 0.44 5.00 2.53
C VAL A 111 0.42 3.78 1.61
N LEU A 112 -0.50 2.85 1.83
CA LEU A 112 -0.54 1.58 1.10
C LEU A 112 -1.20 1.67 -0.27
N TYR A 113 -2.27 2.44 -0.38
CA TYR A 113 -3.17 2.44 -1.53
C TYR A 113 -3.39 3.82 -2.14
N SER A 114 -2.99 4.91 -1.46
CA SER A 114 -3.00 6.26 -2.01
C SER A 114 -4.37 6.62 -2.61
N ASP A 115 -4.39 7.20 -3.81
CA ASP A 115 -5.55 7.62 -4.59
C ASP A 115 -6.41 6.46 -5.09
N GLN A 116 -6.06 5.20 -4.81
CA GLN A 116 -6.98 4.09 -5.07
C GLN A 116 -8.16 4.06 -4.10
N VAL A 117 -7.98 4.62 -2.89
CA VAL A 117 -8.99 4.58 -1.81
C VAL A 117 -9.13 5.89 -1.03
N CYS A 118 -8.21 6.84 -1.18
CA CYS A 118 -8.19 8.08 -0.40
C CYS A 118 -8.46 9.32 -1.25
N GLY A 119 -8.90 10.40 -0.60
CA GLY A 119 -9.13 11.71 -1.22
C GLY A 119 -10.35 11.80 -2.14
N GLN A 120 -11.28 10.85 -2.02
CA GLN A 120 -12.45 10.70 -2.90
C GLN A 120 -13.78 10.66 -2.12
N GLY A 121 -13.77 11.06 -0.85
CA GLY A 121 -14.90 10.87 0.05
C GLY A 121 -15.03 9.42 0.52
N ASP A 122 -16.20 9.07 1.06
CA ASP A 122 -16.50 7.71 1.50
C ASP A 122 -16.82 6.80 0.31
N VAL A 123 -15.81 6.04 -0.13
CA VAL A 123 -15.91 5.06 -1.22
C VAL A 123 -15.95 3.63 -0.70
N ASP A 124 -16.63 2.74 -1.42
CA ASP A 124 -16.82 1.33 -1.02
C ASP A 124 -15.50 0.60 -0.78
N SER A 125 -14.46 0.86 -1.58
CA SER A 125 -13.14 0.25 -1.43
C SER A 125 -12.51 0.55 -0.07
N MET A 126 -12.58 1.80 0.37
CA MET A 126 -12.12 2.23 1.70
C MET A 126 -13.02 1.68 2.80
N ASN A 127 -14.35 1.79 2.64
CA ASN A 127 -15.31 1.36 3.65
C ASN A 127 -15.23 -0.15 3.92
N ASN A 128 -14.92 -0.96 2.90
CA ASN A 128 -14.63 -2.38 3.06
C ASN A 128 -13.39 -2.62 3.92
N MET A 129 -12.31 -1.85 3.73
CA MET A 129 -11.09 -1.96 4.56
C MET A 129 -11.38 -1.56 6.02
N VAL A 130 -12.09 -0.45 6.22
CA VAL A 130 -12.52 0.02 7.55
C VAL A 130 -13.38 -1.05 8.24
N SER A 131 -14.34 -1.64 7.52
CA SER A 131 -15.23 -2.67 8.09
C SER A 131 -14.45 -3.90 8.58
N HIS A 132 -13.44 -4.35 7.82
CA HIS A 132 -12.57 -5.46 8.25
C HIS A 132 -11.74 -5.07 9.47
N TYR A 133 -11.19 -3.85 9.51
CA TYR A 133 -10.44 -3.36 10.66
C TYR A 133 -11.28 -3.36 11.93
N LEU A 134 -12.48 -2.79 11.88
CA LEU A 134 -13.41 -2.76 13.03
C LEU A 134 -13.81 -4.17 13.47
N TYR A 135 -14.08 -5.07 12.51
CA TYR A 135 -14.38 -6.47 12.81
C TYR A 135 -13.24 -7.16 13.57
N TYR A 136 -11.98 -6.96 13.15
CA TYR A 136 -10.83 -7.56 13.83
C TYR A 136 -10.56 -6.94 15.21
N LEU A 137 -10.85 -5.64 15.41
CA LEU A 137 -10.77 -5.04 16.75
C LEU A 137 -11.75 -5.70 17.73
N ASP A 138 -12.97 -5.98 17.29
CA ASP A 138 -13.96 -6.67 18.12
C ASP A 138 -13.53 -8.11 18.42
N LEU A 139 -13.04 -8.85 17.40
CA LEU A 139 -12.56 -10.22 17.58
C LEU A 139 -11.36 -10.31 18.56
N MET A 140 -10.50 -9.30 18.58
CA MET A 140 -9.35 -9.25 19.49
C MET A 140 -9.71 -8.75 20.89
N GLY A 141 -10.96 -8.34 21.13
CA GLY A 141 -11.40 -7.76 22.40
C GLY A 141 -10.86 -6.35 22.68
N VAL A 142 -10.38 -5.65 21.65
CA VAL A 142 -9.98 -4.24 21.74
C VAL A 142 -11.21 -3.33 21.66
N GLY A 143 -12.19 -3.70 20.82
CA GLY A 143 -13.41 -2.94 20.61
C GLY A 143 -13.28 -1.89 19.52
N ARG A 144 -14.28 -1.81 18.65
CA ARG A 144 -14.34 -0.84 17.53
C ARG A 144 -14.35 0.63 17.96
N GLU A 145 -14.74 0.92 19.19
CA GLU A 145 -14.70 2.25 19.80
C GLU A 145 -13.27 2.81 19.91
N GLU A 146 -12.27 1.93 20.02
CA GLU A 146 -10.85 2.29 20.07
C GLU A 146 -10.27 2.59 18.68
N ALA A 147 -11.05 2.43 17.61
CA ALA A 147 -10.62 2.74 16.25
C ALA A 147 -10.39 4.24 16.00
N GLY A 148 -10.88 5.10 16.91
CA GLY A 148 -10.79 6.55 16.83
C GLY A 148 -11.90 7.19 15.98
N PRO A 149 -11.96 8.53 15.96
CA PRO A 149 -12.94 9.26 15.17
C PRO A 149 -12.72 9.05 13.66
N HIS A 150 -13.76 9.36 12.87
CA HIS A 150 -13.77 9.21 11.41
C HIS A 150 -12.51 9.78 10.75
N GLU A 151 -12.04 10.94 11.20
CA GLU A 151 -10.86 11.65 10.69
C GLU A 151 -9.56 10.82 10.74
N THR A 152 -9.43 9.97 11.77
CA THR A 152 -8.27 9.09 12.00
C THR A 152 -8.48 7.69 11.45
N LEU A 153 -9.74 7.26 11.38
CA LEU A 153 -10.15 5.93 10.92
C LEU A 153 -10.18 5.84 9.39
N THR A 154 -10.56 6.91 8.70
CA THR A 154 -10.76 6.95 7.25
C THR A 154 -9.74 7.87 6.57
N CYS A 155 -9.62 7.74 5.26
CA CYS A 155 -8.84 8.66 4.43
C CYS A 155 -9.67 9.41 3.38
N ALA A 156 -10.98 9.52 3.63
CA ALA A 156 -11.95 10.14 2.72
C ALA A 156 -11.52 11.54 2.28
N GLU A 157 -11.07 12.37 3.23
CA GLU A 157 -10.66 13.76 3.00
C GLU A 157 -9.14 13.95 2.92
N GLN A 158 -8.35 12.87 3.06
CA GLN A 158 -6.91 12.97 3.05
C GLN A 158 -6.38 13.10 1.62
N GLN A 159 -5.52 14.09 1.36
CA GLN A 159 -4.81 14.15 0.07
C GLN A 159 -3.91 12.91 -0.07
N PRO A 160 -3.95 12.19 -1.21
CA PRO A 160 -3.14 11.00 -1.45
C PRO A 160 -1.63 11.27 -1.32
N PHE A 161 -0.87 10.31 -0.78
CA PHE A 161 0.60 10.41 -0.72
C PHE A 161 1.27 10.32 -2.10
N ASN A 162 0.69 9.54 -3.00
CA ASN A 162 1.22 9.23 -4.32
C ASN A 162 0.08 9.24 -5.35
N PRO A 163 -0.52 10.41 -5.65
CA PRO A 163 -1.57 10.49 -6.66
C PRO A 163 -1.00 10.08 -8.03
N SER A 164 -1.78 9.33 -8.79
CA SER A 164 -1.55 9.10 -10.21
C SER A 164 -1.55 10.43 -10.96
N SER A 165 -0.77 10.53 -12.03
CA SER A 165 -0.44 11.78 -12.72
C SER A 165 -1.62 12.47 -13.45
N ASP A 166 -2.86 12.01 -13.28
CA ASP A 166 -4.02 12.53 -14.01
C ASP A 166 -4.88 13.52 -13.20
N SER A 167 -4.45 13.92 -11.98
CA SER A 167 -5.19 14.90 -11.16
C SER A 167 -4.53 16.29 -11.09
N ALA A 168 -3.62 16.62 -12.02
CA ALA A 168 -2.99 17.93 -12.12
C ALA A 168 -3.38 18.66 -13.42
N SER A 169 -4.69 18.81 -13.66
CA SER A 169 -5.23 19.81 -14.58
C SER A 169 -6.71 19.99 -14.28
N ASP A 170 -7.03 21.00 -13.45
CA ASP A 170 -8.15 21.93 -13.65
C ASP A 170 -8.18 22.90 -12.45
N SER A 171 -7.44 24.00 -12.61
CA SER A 171 -7.62 25.27 -11.89
C SER A 171 -7.14 26.40 -12.78
#